data_AF-I8Z7E9-F1
#
_entry.id   AF-I8Z7E9-F1
#
_cell.length_a   1.000
_cell.length_b   1.000
_cell.length_c   1.000
_cell.angle_alpha   90.00
_cell.angle_beta   90.00
_cell.angle_gamma   90.00
#
_symmetry.space_group_name_H-M   'P 1'
#
loop_
_entity.id
_entity.type
_entity.pdbx_description
1 polymer ?
#
loop_
_entity_poly.entity_id
_entity_poly.type
_entity_poly.pdbx_seq_one_letter_code
_entity_poly.pdbx_strand_id
1 'polypeptide(L)'
;MGRIVNASLDMAESMAMRHIPMTMEDWAKRIDKFINLFGSPLLQDNGQVSAEYAKKFAESEFEKYRIIQDRLFQSGFDRFEDHSLPALDIE
;
A
#
# COMPACT_ATOMS: atom_id res chain seq x y z
N MET A 1 14.00 5.07 0.23
CA MET A 1 13.36 3.83 0.69
C MET A 1 13.75 2.57 -0.09
N GLY A 2 13.90 2.59 -1.41
CA GLY A 2 14.21 1.35 -2.17
C GLY A 2 15.53 0.62 -1.83
N ARG A 3 16.54 1.31 -1.27
CA ARG A 3 17.85 0.71 -0.95
C ARG A 3 17.78 -0.34 0.17
N ILE A 4 16.96 -0.12 1.19
CA ILE A 4 16.82 -1.05 2.33
C ILE A 4 16.06 -2.31 1.89
N VAL A 5 15.03 -2.14 1.07
CA VAL A 5 14.24 -3.24 0.51
C VAL A 5 15.12 -4.12 -0.36
N ASN A 6 15.86 -3.54 -1.31
CA ASN A 6 16.77 -4.30 -2.18
C ASN A 6 17.82 -5.06 -1.38
N ALA A 7 18.49 -4.41 -0.43
CA ALA A 7 19.50 -5.07 0.39
C ALA A 7 18.93 -6.22 1.25
N SER A 8 17.67 -6.11 1.69
CA SER A 8 16.98 -7.18 2.41
C SER A 8 16.68 -8.38 1.51
N LEU A 9 16.29 -8.13 0.25
CA LEU A 9 16.06 -9.16 -0.76
C LEU A 9 17.37 -9.86 -1.16
N ASP A 10 18.44 -9.10 -1.40
CA ASP A 10 19.77 -9.63 -1.74
C ASP A 10 20.31 -10.53 -0.62
N MET A 11 20.07 -10.16 0.65
CA MET A 11 20.44 -10.99 1.80
C MET A 11 19.64 -12.30 1.84
N ALA A 12 18.33 -12.23 1.57
CA ALA A 12 17.47 -13.42 1.56
C ALA A 12 17.90 -14.38 0.42
N GLU A 13 18.19 -13.85 -0.76
CA GLU A 13 18.69 -14.63 -1.90
C GLU A 13 20.01 -15.32 -1.57
N SER A 14 20.98 -14.60 -0.99
CA SER A 14 22.28 -15.16 -0.58
C SER A 14 22.13 -16.32 0.41
N MET A 15 21.17 -16.25 1.32
CA MET A 15 20.93 -17.32 2.30
C MET A 15 20.24 -18.54 1.67
N ALA A 16 19.32 -18.31 0.74
CA ALA A 16 18.70 -19.38 -0.04
C ALA A 16 19.74 -20.10 -0.90
N MET A 17 20.64 -19.38 -1.58
CA MET A 17 21.75 -19.97 -2.34
C MET A 17 22.68 -20.83 -1.47
N ARG A 18 22.89 -20.43 -0.21
CA ARG A 18 23.70 -21.16 0.76
C ARG A 18 22.98 -22.32 1.43
N HIS A 19 21.70 -22.56 1.08
CA HIS A 19 20.87 -23.60 1.68
C HIS A 19 20.77 -23.48 3.21
N ILE A 20 20.79 -22.25 3.72
CA ILE A 20 20.61 -21.97 5.15
C ILE A 20 19.12 -21.72 5.38
N PRO A 21 18.37 -22.68 5.94
CA PRO A 21 16.97 -22.46 6.24
C PRO A 21 16.84 -21.38 7.31
N MET A 22 15.86 -20.50 7.13
CA MET A 22 15.53 -19.45 8.08
C MET A 22 14.03 -19.43 8.33
N THR A 23 13.64 -19.18 9.56
CA THR A 23 12.24 -18.94 9.90
C THR A 23 11.89 -17.47 9.68
N MET A 24 10.59 -17.16 9.60
CA MET A 24 10.14 -15.76 9.52
C MET A 24 10.55 -14.94 10.75
N GLU A 25 10.71 -15.58 11.92
CA GLU A 25 11.19 -14.93 13.15
C GLU A 25 12.68 -14.56 13.06
N ASP A 26 13.50 -15.48 12.54
CA ASP A 26 14.94 -15.22 12.32
C ASP A 26 15.16 -14.10 11.30
N TRP A 27 14.27 -14.01 10.31
CA TRP A 27 14.30 -12.97 9.30
C TRP A 27 14.00 -11.58 9.90
N ALA A 28 12.96 -11.47 10.73
CA ALA A 28 12.63 -10.23 11.44
C ALA A 28 13.82 -9.74 12.29
N LYS A 29 14.39 -10.62 13.13
CA LYS A 29 15.55 -10.31 13.98
C LYS A 29 16.77 -9.82 13.20
N ARG A 30 16.98 -10.31 11.97
CA ARG A 30 18.11 -9.90 11.12
C ARG A 30 17.87 -8.54 10.47
N ILE A 31 16.65 -8.26 10.03
CA ILE A 31 16.27 -6.96 9.48
C ILE A 31 16.37 -5.87 10.55
N ASP A 32 15.95 -6.17 11.77
CA ASP A 32 16.10 -5.28 12.92
C ASP A 32 17.58 -4.90 13.15
N LYS A 33 18.49 -5.87 13.08
CA LYS A 33 19.93 -5.60 13.17
C LYS A 33 20.44 -4.78 11.99
N PHE A 34 19.93 -5.05 10.79
CA PHE A 34 20.29 -4.31 9.59
C PHE A 34 19.87 -2.84 9.70
N ILE A 35 18.62 -2.55 10.07
CA ILE A 35 18.10 -1.19 10.24
C ILE A 35 18.91 -0.42 11.30
N ASN A 36 19.25 -1.07 12.42
CA ASN A 36 20.13 -0.51 13.46
C ASN A 36 21.49 -0.07 12.90
N LEU A 37 22.12 -0.91 12.06
CA LEU A 37 23.45 -0.65 11.49
C LEU A 37 23.45 0.57 10.55
N PHE A 38 22.34 0.85 9.87
CA PHE A 38 22.20 2.03 9.02
C PHE A 38 21.78 3.31 9.77
N GLY A 39 21.81 3.28 11.11
CA GLY A 39 21.54 4.45 11.96
C GLY A 39 20.10 4.92 11.93
N SER A 40 19.18 4.12 11.37
CA SER A 40 17.76 4.39 11.42
C SER A 40 17.19 3.85 12.73
N PRO A 41 16.42 4.63 13.49
CA PRO A 41 15.81 4.15 14.72
C PRO A 41 14.88 2.98 14.40
N LEU A 42 15.02 1.89 15.14
CA LEU A 42 14.03 0.81 15.04
C LEU A 42 12.73 1.27 15.63
N LEU A 43 11.66 0.81 15.00
CA LEU A 43 10.33 0.90 15.53
C LEU A 43 10.24 -0.02 16.76
N GLN A 44 10.44 0.53 17.96
CA GLN A 44 10.37 -0.22 19.22
C GLN A 44 8.94 -0.69 19.54
N ASP A 45 7.97 0.09 19.10
CA ASP A 45 6.55 -0.19 19.25
C ASP A 45 5.85 0.00 17.92
N ASN A 46 4.84 -0.82 17.64
CA ASN A 46 3.94 -0.69 16.49
C ASN A 46 3.14 0.64 16.46
N GLY A 47 3.35 1.53 17.45
CA GLY A 47 2.56 2.72 17.67
C GLY A 47 1.16 2.33 18.13
N GLN A 48 0.77 2.73 19.34
CA GLN A 48 -0.62 2.57 19.76
C GLN A 48 -1.41 3.77 19.26
N VAL A 49 -2.19 3.54 18.22
CA VAL A 49 -3.19 4.52 17.75
C VAL A 49 -4.51 4.17 18.43
N SER A 50 -5.10 5.12 19.16
CA SER A 50 -6.42 4.92 19.74
C SER A 50 -7.45 4.72 18.63
N ALA A 51 -8.43 3.83 18.86
CA ALA A 51 -9.49 3.57 17.88
C ALA A 51 -10.23 4.86 17.47
N GLU A 52 -10.39 5.81 18.39
CA GLU A 52 -11.01 7.11 18.12
C GLU A 52 -10.16 7.96 17.16
N TYR A 53 -8.84 7.99 17.33
CA TYR A 53 -7.95 8.70 16.40
C TYR A 53 -7.96 8.05 15.02
N ALA A 54 -7.87 6.71 14.95
CA ALA A 54 -7.95 5.98 13.69
C ALA A 54 -9.27 6.24 12.96
N LYS A 55 -10.39 6.28 13.69
CA LYS A 55 -11.71 6.62 13.13
C LYS A 55 -11.75 8.04 12.57
N LYS A 56 -11.31 9.04 13.34
CA LYS A 56 -11.28 10.45 12.87
C LYS A 56 -10.39 10.62 11.65
N PHE A 57 -9.23 9.95 11.64
CA PHE A 57 -8.32 9.96 10.50
C PHE A 57 -8.99 9.33 9.26
N ALA A 58 -9.59 8.15 9.41
CA ALA A 58 -10.29 7.48 8.32
C ALA A 58 -11.45 8.31 7.76
N GLU A 59 -12.27 8.93 8.62
CA GLU A 59 -13.36 9.83 8.21
C GLU A 59 -12.82 11.05 7.44
N SER A 60 -11.71 11.63 7.91
CA SER A 60 -11.09 12.78 7.24
C SER A 60 -10.51 12.47 5.86
N GLU A 61 -9.87 11.30 5.70
CA GLU A 61 -9.32 10.87 4.41
C GLU A 61 -10.42 10.39 3.46
N PHE A 62 -11.46 9.76 4.00
CA PHE A 62 -12.64 9.36 3.24
C PHE A 62 -13.34 10.56 2.61
N GLU A 63 -13.53 11.65 3.35
CA GLU A 63 -14.19 12.86 2.82
C GLU A 63 -13.42 13.46 1.64
N LYS A 64 -12.09 13.49 1.71
CA LYS A 64 -11.23 13.95 0.61
C LYS A 64 -11.38 13.04 -0.61
N TYR A 65 -11.34 11.72 -0.38
CA TYR A 65 -11.41 10.74 -1.46
C TYR A 65 -12.81 10.69 -2.10
N ARG A 66 -13.88 10.83 -1.31
CA ARG A 66 -15.27 10.82 -1.80
C ARG A 66 -15.49 11.91 -2.85
N ILE A 67 -14.99 13.12 -2.63
CA ILE A 67 -15.12 14.23 -3.60
C ILE A 67 -14.45 13.88 -4.93
N ILE A 68 -13.30 13.21 -4.88
CA ILE A 68 -12.57 12.79 -6.09
C ILE A 68 -13.33 11.66 -6.79
N GLN A 69 -13.79 10.67 -6.02
CA GLN A 69 -14.55 9.55 -6.53
C GLN A 69 -15.87 10.00 -7.18
N ASP A 70 -16.62 10.90 -6.53
CA ASP A 70 -17.89 11.42 -7.06
C ASP A 70 -17.69 12.15 -8.40
N ARG A 71 -16.57 12.87 -8.56
CA ARG A 71 -16.24 13.53 -9.83
C ARG A 71 -15.85 12.55 -10.94
N LEU A 72 -15.24 11.44 -10.58
CA LEU A 72 -14.81 10.39 -11.51
C LEU A 72 -15.88 9.31 -11.70
N PHE A 73 -16.97 9.38 -10.94
CA PHE A 73 -18.02 8.37 -10.97
C PHE A 73 -18.81 8.51 -12.27
N GLN A 74 -18.66 7.52 -13.14
CA GLN A 74 -19.56 7.29 -14.26
C GLN A 74 -20.49 6.16 -13.88
N SER A 75 -21.79 6.44 -13.84
CA SER A 75 -22.79 5.41 -13.60
C SER A 75 -22.86 4.45 -14.79
N GLY A 76 -23.41 3.25 -14.56
CA GLY A 76 -23.67 2.29 -15.64
C GLY A 76 -24.63 2.84 -16.70
N PHE A 77 -25.42 3.86 -16.37
CA PHE A 77 -26.30 4.58 -17.28
C PHE A 77 -25.51 5.56 -18.18
N ASP A 78 -24.58 6.33 -17.61
CA ASP A 78 -23.70 7.25 -18.37
C ASP A 78 -22.85 6.49 -19.40
N ARG A 79 -22.37 5.29 -19.03
CA ARG A 79 -21.64 4.39 -19.95
C ARG A 79 -22.52 3.82 -21.07
N PHE A 80 -23.84 3.72 -20.85
CA PHE A 80 -24.77 3.21 -21.84
C PHE A 80 -25.12 4.29 -22.88
N GLU A 81 -25.29 5.54 -22.46
CA GLU A 81 -25.55 6.67 -23.37
C GLU A 81 -24.37 6.99 -24.30
N ASP A 82 -23.11 6.88 -23.82
CA ASP A 82 -21.90 7.10 -24.63
C ASP A 82 -21.74 6.09 -25.80
N HIS A 83 -22.43 4.95 -25.73
CA HIS A 83 -22.37 3.90 -26.75
C HIS A 83 -23.65 3.76 -27.62
N SER A 84 -24.69 4.60 -27.46
CA SER A 84 -26.01 4.28 -28.02
C SER A 84 -26.80 5.40 -28.71
N LEU A 85 -26.17 6.42 -29.27
CA LEU A 85 -26.85 7.30 -30.25
C LEU A 85 -26.20 7.21 -31.64
N PRO A 86 -26.61 6.28 -32.51
CA PRO A 86 -26.60 6.55 -33.93
C PRO A 86 -27.46 7.80 -34.17
N ALA A 87 -26.99 8.72 -35.01
CA ALA A 87 -27.74 9.90 -35.39
C ALA A 87 -29.17 9.50 -35.78
N LEU A 88 -30.16 10.02 -35.05
CA LEU A 88 -31.55 9.81 -35.39
C LEU A 88 -31.82 10.68 -36.63
N ASP A 89 -31.66 10.09 -37.82
CA ASP A 89 -32.18 10.66 -39.05
C ASP A 89 -33.72 10.64 -38.91
N ILE A 90 -34.27 11.78 -38.51
CA ILE A 90 -35.70 12.07 -38.61
C ILE A 90 -35.95 12.41 -40.09
N GLU A 91 -36.47 11.44 -40.84
CA GLU A 91 -37.09 11.64 -42.15
C GLU A 91 -38.63 11.63 -42.01
#